data_AF-A0A7S3UR17-F1
#
_entry.id   AF-A0A7S3UR17-F1
#
_cell.length_a   1.000
_cell.length_b   1.000
_cell.length_c   1.000
_cell.angle_alpha   90.00
_cell.angle_beta   90.00
_cell.angle_gamma   90.00
#
_symmetry.space_group_name_H-M   'P 1'
#
loop_
_entity.id
_entity.type
_entity.pdbx_description
1 polymer ?
#
loop_
_entity_poly.entity_id
_entity_poly.type
_entity_poly.pdbx_seq_one_letter_code
_entity_poly.pdbx_strand_id
1 'polypeptide(L)'
;MPHKGKTRNKLLSQNGYDSLVCVEFTDDLVNAGIAEGTTPLLPKDPVAKAKARIWVDYFNKNVASNFYKVLVPRDQETRVQGMENFRAALRKFQENMKGPFFLGEHLSAVDIAAFPWAFRAVSVGMLERYRGEDFALDRKEFAKIYDWVQACENLPSVKITLPDKERLIGAYGRYAEGTAKSKIG
;
A
#
# COMPACT_ATOMS: atom_id res chain seq x y z
N MET A 1 -42.49 -14.92 -26.53
CA MET A 1 -41.05 -15.29 -26.51
C MET A 1 -40.35 -14.43 -25.46
N PRO A 2 -39.86 -14.96 -24.32
CA PRO A 2 -39.12 -14.14 -23.37
C PRO A 2 -37.63 -14.15 -23.67
N HIS A 3 -37.08 -12.94 -23.81
CA HIS A 3 -35.66 -12.62 -23.99
C HIS A 3 -34.80 -13.21 -22.86
N LYS A 4 -33.95 -14.20 -23.21
CA LYS A 4 -32.76 -14.57 -22.43
C LYS A 4 -31.71 -13.47 -22.62
N GLY A 5 -31.31 -12.79 -21.54
CA GLY A 5 -30.23 -11.79 -21.65
C GLY A 5 -29.90 -10.92 -20.44
N LYS A 6 -30.41 -11.20 -19.23
CA LYS A 6 -30.21 -10.32 -18.06
C LYS A 6 -29.55 -10.96 -16.84
N THR A 7 -28.84 -12.08 -17.00
CA THR A 7 -28.26 -12.79 -15.83
C THR A 7 -26.73 -12.76 -15.74
N ARG A 8 -26.00 -12.30 -16.77
CA ARG A 8 -24.52 -12.29 -16.73
C ARG A 8 -23.88 -11.07 -16.08
N ASN A 9 -24.61 -9.95 -15.95
CA ASN A 9 -24.04 -8.69 -15.43
C ASN A 9 -24.31 -8.41 -13.94
N LYS A 10 -24.88 -9.37 -13.20
CA LYS A 10 -25.19 -9.18 -11.76
C LYS A 10 -24.20 -9.87 -10.81
N LEU A 11 -23.33 -10.75 -11.32
CA LEU A 11 -22.30 -11.43 -10.53
C LEU A 11 -21.05 -10.57 -10.30
N LEU A 12 -20.73 -9.65 -11.21
CA LEU A 12 -19.55 -8.77 -11.08
C LEU A 12 -19.80 -7.52 -10.22
N SER A 13 -21.06 -7.16 -9.96
CA SER A 13 -21.43 -5.97 -9.19
C SER A 13 -21.74 -6.25 -7.71
N GLN A 14 -21.65 -7.50 -7.26
CA GLN A 14 -22.00 -7.91 -5.89
C GLN A 14 -20.82 -8.29 -5.00
N ASN A 15 -19.61 -8.40 -5.57
CA ASN A 15 -18.43 -8.79 -4.80
C ASN A 15 -17.51 -7.57 -4.70
N GLY A 16 -17.46 -6.93 -3.53
CA GLY A 16 -16.31 -6.09 -3.18
C GLY A 16 -15.10 -7.02 -3.15
N TYR A 17 -14.22 -6.90 -4.14
CA TYR A 17 -13.02 -7.74 -4.20
C TYR A 17 -12.02 -7.27 -3.15
N ASP A 18 -11.52 -8.19 -2.33
CA ASP A 18 -10.43 -7.92 -1.41
C ASP A 18 -9.11 -7.85 -2.21
N SER A 19 -8.44 -6.70 -2.15
CA SER A 19 -7.22 -6.47 -2.94
C SER A 19 -6.11 -7.47 -2.66
N LEU A 20 -5.97 -7.94 -1.41
CA LEU A 20 -4.94 -8.93 -1.07
C LEU A 20 -5.31 -10.31 -1.61
N VAL A 21 -6.60 -10.65 -1.62
CA VAL A 21 -7.09 -11.87 -2.29
C VAL A 21 -6.81 -11.80 -3.78
N CYS A 22 -6.95 -10.64 -4.44
CA CYS A 22 -6.56 -10.50 -5.85
C CYS A 22 -5.05 -10.67 -6.08
N VAL A 23 -4.22 -10.20 -5.15
CA VAL A 23 -2.76 -10.41 -5.20
C VAL A 23 -2.43 -11.91 -5.09
N GLU A 24 -3.04 -12.62 -4.13
CA GLU A 24 -2.83 -14.07 -3.99
C GLU A 24 -3.36 -14.85 -5.20
N PHE A 25 -4.52 -14.48 -5.73
CA PHE A 25 -5.05 -15.10 -6.95
C PHE A 25 -4.10 -14.93 -8.15
N THR A 26 -3.41 -13.79 -8.25
CA THR A 26 -2.40 -13.58 -9.29
C THR A 26 -1.22 -14.54 -9.11
N ASP A 27 -0.77 -14.76 -7.87
CA ASP A 27 0.28 -15.75 -7.56
C ASP A 27 -0.17 -17.18 -7.89
N ASP A 28 -1.44 -17.52 -7.63
CA ASP A 28 -2.02 -18.83 -7.98
C ASP A 28 -2.01 -19.08 -9.49
N LEU A 29 -2.29 -18.06 -10.31
CA LEU A 29 -2.20 -18.16 -11.77
C LEU A 29 -0.77 -18.43 -12.25
N VAL A 30 0.23 -17.81 -11.62
CA VAL A 30 1.65 -18.07 -11.91
C VAL A 30 2.01 -19.51 -11.51
N ASN A 31 1.61 -19.94 -10.32
CA ASN A 31 1.89 -21.29 -9.82
C ASN A 31 1.18 -22.39 -10.64
N ALA A 32 0.02 -22.09 -11.22
CA ALA A 32 -0.71 -22.98 -12.13
C ALA A 32 -0.15 -23.00 -13.56
N GLY A 33 0.90 -22.23 -13.86
CA GLY A 33 1.48 -22.13 -15.20
C GLY A 33 0.62 -21.36 -16.21
N ILE A 34 -0.39 -20.61 -15.75
CA ILE A 34 -1.27 -19.82 -16.62
C ILE A 34 -0.59 -18.50 -17.03
N ALA A 35 0.20 -17.92 -16.13
CA ALA A 35 0.94 -16.68 -16.36
C ALA A 35 2.44 -16.96 -16.56
N GLU A 36 2.78 -17.66 -17.64
CA GLU A 36 4.17 -18.02 -17.98
C GLU A 36 5.07 -16.78 -18.11
N GLY A 37 6.34 -16.91 -17.70
CA GLY A 37 7.33 -15.83 -17.73
C GLY A 37 7.16 -14.76 -16.64
N THR A 38 6.19 -14.91 -15.73
CA THR A 38 5.97 -14.00 -14.60
C THR A 38 6.62 -14.53 -13.32
N THR A 39 7.25 -13.65 -12.54
CA THR A 39 7.83 -13.99 -11.23
C THR A 39 6.72 -14.09 -10.16
N PRO A 40 6.67 -15.16 -9.35
CA PRO A 40 5.76 -15.24 -8.21
C PRO A 40 5.98 -14.09 -7.22
N LEU A 41 4.89 -13.58 -6.66
CA LEU A 41 4.87 -12.51 -5.66
C LEU A 41 5.09 -13.04 -4.25
N LEU A 42 4.82 -14.34 -4.03
CA LEU A 42 5.04 -15.03 -2.77
C LEU A 42 6.12 -16.12 -2.90
N PRO A 43 6.92 -16.37 -1.85
CA PRO A 43 7.84 -17.50 -1.81
C PRO A 43 7.13 -18.85 -1.99
N LYS A 44 7.80 -19.83 -2.61
CA LYS A 44 7.28 -21.21 -2.71
C LYS A 44 7.32 -21.96 -1.39
N ASP A 45 8.38 -21.76 -0.60
CA ASP A 45 8.52 -22.36 0.73
C ASP A 45 7.37 -21.93 1.65
N PRO A 46 6.62 -22.87 2.26
CA PRO A 46 5.46 -22.54 3.09
C PRO A 46 5.77 -21.61 4.26
N VAL A 47 6.92 -21.76 4.90
CA VAL A 47 7.31 -20.93 6.05
C VAL A 47 7.64 -19.51 5.61
N ALA A 48 8.41 -19.36 4.53
CA ALA A 48 8.71 -18.06 3.94
C ALA A 48 7.43 -17.37 3.42
N LYS A 49 6.51 -18.12 2.81
CA LYS A 49 5.20 -17.61 2.38
C LYS A 49 4.38 -17.10 3.56
N ALA A 50 4.31 -17.85 4.66
CA ALA A 50 3.63 -17.42 5.88
C ALA A 50 4.26 -16.15 6.47
N LYS A 51 5.61 -16.06 6.49
CA LYS A 51 6.32 -14.85 6.93
C LYS A 51 6.00 -13.64 6.04
N ALA A 52 5.91 -13.81 4.72
CA ALA A 52 5.52 -12.74 3.80
C ALA A 52 4.10 -12.24 4.11
N ARG A 53 3.14 -13.14 4.34
CA ARG A 53 1.76 -12.77 4.73
C ARG A 53 1.70 -12.01 6.05
N ILE A 54 2.51 -12.39 7.04
CA ILE A 54 2.63 -11.65 8.30
C ILE A 54 3.12 -10.22 8.06
N TRP A 55 4.05 -10.01 7.12
CA TRP A 55 4.52 -8.67 6.78
C TRP A 55 3.50 -7.84 6.01
N VAL A 56 2.71 -8.45 5.12
CA VAL A 56 1.56 -7.80 4.48
C VAL A 56 0.57 -7.30 5.54
N ASP A 57 0.19 -8.16 6.48
CA ASP A 57 -0.72 -7.82 7.57
C ASP A 57 -0.13 -6.74 8.51
N TYR A 58 1.15 -6.88 8.87
CA TYR A 58 1.88 -5.91 9.67
C TYR A 58 1.83 -4.53 9.04
N PHE A 59 2.11 -4.41 7.73
CA PHE A 59 2.12 -3.13 7.06
C PHE A 59 0.73 -2.48 7.02
N ASN A 60 -0.31 -3.24 6.72
CA ASN A 60 -1.68 -2.71 6.73
C ASN A 60 -2.09 -2.22 8.12
N LYS A 61 -1.81 -3.00 9.17
CA LYS A 61 -2.18 -2.63 10.55
C LYS A 61 -1.38 -1.46 11.10
N ASN A 62 -0.12 -1.30 10.70
CA ASN A 62 0.81 -0.37 11.36
C ASN A 62 1.22 0.83 10.49
N VAL A 63 1.15 0.74 9.17
CA VAL A 63 1.53 1.85 8.28
C VAL A 63 0.28 2.47 7.67
N ALA A 64 -0.59 1.68 7.03
CA ALA A 64 -1.83 2.22 6.44
C ALA A 64 -2.75 2.85 7.49
N SER A 65 -2.96 2.16 8.61
CA SER A 65 -3.79 2.68 9.72
C SER A 65 -3.21 3.97 10.32
N ASN A 66 -1.91 3.98 10.63
CA ASN A 66 -1.29 5.16 11.24
C ASN A 66 -1.17 6.33 10.26
N PHE A 67 -1.03 6.08 8.95
CA PHE A 67 -1.13 7.14 7.93
C PHE A 67 -2.44 7.92 8.06
N TYR A 68 -3.58 7.22 8.21
CA TYR A 68 -4.86 7.88 8.41
C TYR A 68 -5.01 8.50 9.81
N LYS A 69 -4.43 7.92 10.86
CA LYS A 69 -4.40 8.55 12.20
C LYS A 69 -3.61 9.85 12.24
N VAL A 70 -2.65 10.04 11.33
CA VAL A 70 -1.98 11.34 11.15
C VAL A 70 -2.82 12.25 10.26
N LEU A 71 -3.35 11.72 9.17
CA LEU A 71 -3.99 12.54 8.15
C LEU A 71 -5.38 13.03 8.54
N VAL A 72 -6.20 12.28 9.27
CA VAL A 72 -7.64 12.60 9.44
C VAL A 72 -7.96 13.41 10.70
N PRO A 73 -7.45 13.08 11.90
CA PRO A 73 -7.85 13.73 13.14
C PRO A 73 -7.54 15.23 13.19
N ARG A 74 -8.36 15.97 13.95
CA ARG A 74 -8.18 17.42 14.17
C ARG A 74 -7.39 17.74 15.43
N ASP A 75 -7.36 16.85 16.42
CA ASP A 75 -6.55 17.02 17.60
C ASP A 75 -5.07 16.74 17.28
N GLN A 76 -4.18 17.48 17.95
CA GLN A 76 -2.74 17.37 17.69
C GLN A 76 -2.14 16.12 18.35
N GLU A 77 -2.64 15.72 19.51
CA GLU A 77 -2.16 14.58 20.29
C GLU A 77 -2.27 13.27 19.51
N THR A 78 -3.44 12.96 18.95
CA THR A 78 -3.65 11.76 18.13
C THR A 78 -2.74 11.78 16.89
N ARG A 79 -2.55 12.94 16.27
CA ARG A 79 -1.69 13.07 15.10
C ARG A 79 -0.23 12.79 15.44
N VAL A 80 0.30 13.41 16.50
CA VAL A 80 1.67 13.18 16.96
C VAL A 80 1.89 11.71 17.30
N GLN A 81 0.98 11.12 18.10
CA GLN A 81 1.09 9.70 18.45
C GLN A 81 0.98 8.79 17.22
N GLY A 82 0.11 9.12 16.27
CA GLY A 82 -0.01 8.44 14.98
C GLY A 82 1.29 8.51 14.20
N MET A 83 1.97 9.65 14.19
CA MET A 83 3.22 9.85 13.46
C MET A 83 4.38 9.11 14.09
N GLU A 84 4.47 9.07 15.42
CA GLU A 84 5.45 8.24 16.12
C GLU A 84 5.29 6.76 15.78
N ASN A 85 4.05 6.26 15.81
CA ASN A 85 3.74 4.88 15.46
C ASN A 85 4.01 4.58 13.98
N PHE A 86 3.70 5.53 13.09
CA PHE A 86 4.00 5.43 11.66
C PHE A 86 5.51 5.32 11.41
N ARG A 87 6.30 6.21 12.02
CA ARG A 87 7.77 6.19 11.95
C ARG A 87 8.35 4.90 12.53
N ALA A 88 7.85 4.43 13.68
CA ALA A 88 8.26 3.17 14.28
C ALA A 88 7.98 1.97 13.37
N ALA A 89 6.82 1.96 12.70
CA ALA A 89 6.46 0.90 11.76
C ALA A 89 7.39 0.89 10.52
N LEU A 90 7.71 2.07 9.98
CA LEU A 90 8.65 2.18 8.86
C LEU A 90 10.09 1.79 9.25
N ARG A 91 10.55 2.14 10.46
CA ARG A 91 11.85 1.68 10.99
C ARG A 91 11.93 0.15 11.02
N LYS A 92 10.92 -0.49 11.62
CA LYS A 92 10.86 -1.96 11.66
C LYS A 92 10.79 -2.57 10.26
N PHE A 93 10.09 -1.94 9.33
CA PHE A 93 10.03 -2.39 7.94
C PHE A 93 11.41 -2.34 7.27
N GLN A 94 12.11 -1.20 7.31
CA GLN A 94 13.41 -1.04 6.66
C GLN A 94 14.50 -1.96 7.26
N GLU A 95 14.45 -2.24 8.55
CA GLU A 95 15.36 -3.18 9.23
C GLU A 95 15.22 -4.61 8.70
N ASN A 96 14.03 -5.00 8.24
CA ASN A 96 13.73 -6.36 7.81
C ASN A 96 13.82 -6.57 6.29
N MET A 97 13.87 -5.50 5.51
CA MET A 97 14.06 -5.55 4.07
C MET A 97 15.37 -6.21 3.65
N LYS A 98 15.30 -7.10 2.66
CA LYS A 98 16.45 -7.83 2.08
C LYS A 98 17.05 -7.14 0.84
N GLY A 99 16.30 -6.28 0.16
CA GLY A 99 16.77 -5.33 -0.86
C GLY A 99 16.74 -5.86 -2.30
N PRO A 100 16.54 -5.02 -3.32
CA PRO A 100 16.00 -3.65 -3.28
C PRO A 100 14.50 -3.63 -2.93
N PHE A 101 13.83 -4.79 -3.00
CA PHE A 101 12.46 -4.99 -2.53
C PHE A 101 12.46 -5.72 -1.19
N PHE A 102 11.29 -5.88 -0.57
CA PHE A 102 11.18 -6.34 0.79
C PHE A 102 11.79 -7.72 1.02
N LEU A 103 11.44 -8.68 0.16
CA LEU A 103 11.93 -10.06 0.25
C LEU A 103 13.26 -10.30 -0.48
N GLY A 104 13.76 -9.35 -1.26
CA GLY A 104 15.00 -9.49 -2.01
C GLY A 104 14.93 -8.81 -3.38
N GLU A 105 15.50 -9.49 -4.38
CA GLU A 105 15.75 -8.94 -5.72
C GLU A 105 14.49 -8.57 -6.52
N HIS A 106 13.37 -9.24 -6.24
CA HIS A 106 12.15 -9.10 -7.03
C HIS A 106 11.01 -8.50 -6.19
N LEU A 107 10.10 -7.79 -6.88
CA LEU A 107 8.87 -7.27 -6.30
C LEU A 107 8.05 -8.42 -5.70
N SER A 108 7.58 -8.24 -4.46
CA SER A 108 6.79 -9.23 -3.74
C SER A 108 5.40 -8.73 -3.36
N ALA A 109 4.55 -9.63 -2.85
CA ALA A 109 3.25 -9.27 -2.29
C ALA A 109 3.37 -8.26 -1.13
N VAL A 110 4.47 -8.31 -0.36
CA VAL A 110 4.73 -7.33 0.72
C VAL A 110 4.91 -5.94 0.13
N ASP A 111 5.69 -5.82 -0.94
CA ASP A 111 5.93 -4.55 -1.61
C ASP A 111 4.64 -3.99 -2.21
N ILE A 112 3.84 -4.83 -2.87
CA ILE A 112 2.56 -4.42 -3.47
C ILE A 112 1.58 -3.90 -2.43
N ALA A 113 1.48 -4.56 -1.28
CA ALA A 113 0.63 -4.10 -0.19
C ALA A 113 1.15 -2.78 0.44
N ALA A 114 2.48 -2.64 0.51
CA ALA A 114 3.12 -1.55 1.22
C ALA A 114 3.23 -0.25 0.41
N PHE A 115 3.61 -0.40 -0.85
CA PHE A 115 4.01 0.69 -1.73
C PHE A 115 2.98 1.82 -1.84
N PRO A 116 1.65 1.58 -1.97
CA PRO A 116 0.68 2.65 -2.11
C PRO A 116 0.74 3.70 -0.98
N TRP A 117 0.92 3.26 0.27
CA TRP A 117 0.97 4.17 1.42
C TRP A 117 2.32 4.85 1.56
N ALA A 118 3.40 4.12 1.27
CA ALA A 118 4.74 4.69 1.27
C ALA A 118 4.92 5.73 0.17
N PHE A 119 4.46 5.47 -1.06
CA PHE A 119 4.43 6.44 -2.15
C PHE A 119 3.72 7.73 -1.75
N ARG A 120 2.56 7.63 -1.08
CA ARG A 120 1.81 8.79 -0.58
C ARG A 120 2.57 9.55 0.50
N ALA A 121 3.20 8.86 1.45
CA ALA A 121 3.95 9.51 2.51
C ALA A 121 5.25 10.14 2.00
N VAL A 122 5.95 9.47 1.09
CA VAL A 122 7.32 9.79 0.65
C VAL A 122 7.32 10.62 -0.63
N SER A 123 6.87 10.06 -1.75
CA SER A 123 6.98 10.70 -3.08
C SER A 123 5.96 11.81 -3.31
N VAL A 124 4.87 11.81 -2.55
CA VAL A 124 3.84 12.87 -2.57
C VAL A 124 3.97 13.82 -1.39
N GLY A 125 4.58 13.39 -0.28
CA GLY A 125 4.72 14.18 0.94
C GLY A 125 3.39 14.45 1.65
N MET A 126 2.42 13.53 1.55
CA MET A 126 1.03 13.80 1.92
C MET A 126 0.87 14.24 3.39
N LEU A 127 1.59 13.62 4.32
CA LEU A 127 1.47 13.95 5.74
C LEU A 127 2.03 15.35 6.04
N GLU A 128 3.23 15.65 5.54
CA GLU A 128 3.85 16.96 5.63
C GLU A 128 2.99 18.07 5.00
N ARG A 129 2.51 17.86 3.77
CA ARG A 129 1.68 18.84 3.03
C ARG A 129 0.44 19.28 3.81
N TYR A 130 -0.21 18.34 4.50
CA TYR A 130 -1.46 18.61 5.21
C TYR A 130 -1.29 18.92 6.69
N ARG A 131 -0.13 18.60 7.30
CA ARG A 131 0.06 18.67 8.75
C ARG A 131 1.28 19.47 9.20
N GLY A 132 2.15 19.88 8.27
CA GLY A 132 3.34 20.68 8.53
C GLY A 132 4.62 19.84 8.63
N GLU A 133 5.76 20.54 8.70
CA GLU A 133 7.11 19.97 8.67
C GLU A 133 7.36 18.95 9.81
N ASP A 134 6.72 19.11 10.96
CA ASP A 134 6.80 18.16 12.08
C ASP A 134 6.31 16.74 11.73
N PHE A 135 5.54 16.62 10.64
CA PHE A 135 5.01 15.37 10.10
C PHE A 135 5.75 14.89 8.84
N ALA A 136 6.87 15.52 8.49
CA ALA A 136 7.78 15.02 7.48
C ALA A 136 8.49 13.74 7.95
N LEU A 137 8.94 12.94 6.99
CA LEU A 137 9.86 11.83 7.24
C LEU A 137 11.30 12.35 7.07
N ASP A 138 12.15 12.11 8.07
CA ASP A 138 13.56 12.48 7.96
C ASP A 138 14.24 11.63 6.88
N ARG A 139 14.82 12.31 5.89
CA ARG A 139 15.39 11.63 4.72
C ARG A 139 16.65 10.83 5.05
N LYS A 140 17.37 11.16 6.12
CA LYS A 140 18.57 10.43 6.54
C LYS A 140 18.19 9.16 7.30
N GLU A 141 17.25 9.25 8.24
CA GLU A 141 16.71 8.15 9.02
C GLU A 141 16.03 7.10 8.13
N PHE A 142 15.24 7.56 7.16
CA PHE A 142 14.42 6.71 6.31
C PHE A 142 15.00 6.50 4.90
N ALA A 143 16.29 6.74 4.68
CA ALA A 143 16.93 6.66 3.35
C ALA A 143 16.58 5.37 2.60
N LYS A 144 16.60 4.21 3.29
CA LYS A 144 16.26 2.91 2.71
C LYS A 144 14.80 2.81 2.25
N ILE A 145 13.86 3.48 2.93
CA ILE A 145 12.46 3.59 2.49
C ILE A 145 12.37 4.47 1.25
N TYR A 146 13.08 5.60 1.21
CA TYR A 146 13.10 6.47 0.02
C TYR A 146 13.65 5.72 -1.20
N ASP A 147 14.76 5.00 -1.04
CA ASP A 147 15.37 4.22 -2.12
C ASP A 147 14.44 3.10 -2.60
N TRP A 148 13.75 2.42 -1.67
CA TRP A 148 12.77 1.39 -2.01
C TRP A 148 11.53 1.93 -2.72
N VAL A 149 11.00 3.07 -2.28
CA VAL A 149 9.89 3.74 -2.96
C VAL A 149 10.31 4.11 -4.39
N GLN A 150 11.52 4.65 -4.57
CA GLN A 150 12.06 4.96 -5.88
C GLN A 150 12.26 3.70 -6.75
N ALA A 151 12.73 2.59 -6.16
CA ALA A 151 12.87 1.31 -6.87
C ALA A 151 11.51 0.80 -7.35
N CYS A 152 10.49 0.85 -6.49
CA CYS A 152 9.11 0.49 -6.85
C CYS A 152 8.55 1.42 -7.95
N GLU A 153 8.68 2.74 -7.80
CA GLU A 153 8.24 3.73 -8.79
C GLU A 153 8.92 3.52 -10.15
N ASN A 154 10.12 2.96 -10.19
CA ASN A 154 10.86 2.74 -11.42
C ASN A 154 10.41 1.52 -12.22
N LEU A 155 9.66 0.59 -11.61
CA LEU A 155 9.14 -0.59 -12.29
C LEU A 155 8.09 -0.19 -13.36
N PRO A 156 8.19 -0.70 -14.60
CA PRO A 156 7.21 -0.41 -15.65
C PRO A 156 5.78 -0.76 -15.24
N SER A 157 5.58 -1.88 -14.53
CA SER A 157 4.28 -2.33 -14.03
C SER A 157 3.68 -1.38 -12.98
N VAL A 158 4.52 -0.68 -12.21
CA VAL A 158 4.07 0.30 -11.22
C VAL A 158 3.77 1.64 -11.88
N LYS A 159 4.65 2.12 -12.78
CA LYS A 159 4.51 3.41 -13.46
C LYS A 159 3.15 3.61 -14.11
N ILE A 160 2.63 2.58 -14.78
CA ILE A 160 1.34 2.63 -15.46
C ILE A 160 0.12 2.72 -14.51
N THR A 161 0.32 2.46 -13.21
CA THR A 161 -0.72 2.50 -12.19
C THR A 161 -0.68 3.77 -11.33
N LEU A 162 0.40 4.54 -11.41
CA LEU A 162 0.58 5.71 -10.56
C LEU A 162 -0.42 6.81 -10.96
N PRO A 163 -1.14 7.39 -9.98
CA PRO A 163 -2.01 8.52 -10.26
C PRO A 163 -1.20 9.79 -10.50
N ASP A 164 -1.80 10.75 -11.20
CA ASP A 164 -1.33 12.13 -11.16
C ASP A 164 -1.26 12.62 -9.70
N LYS A 165 -0.12 13.20 -9.31
CA LYS A 165 0.16 13.55 -7.90
C LYS A 165 -0.78 14.65 -7.40
N GLU A 166 -1.05 15.68 -8.20
CA GLU A 166 -1.91 16.80 -7.80
C GLU A 166 -3.38 16.37 -7.68
N ARG A 167 -3.85 15.54 -8.59
CA ARG A 167 -5.16 14.88 -8.46
C ARG A 167 -5.24 14.02 -7.21
N LEU A 168 -4.18 13.28 -6.88
CA LEU A 168 -4.16 12.46 -5.67
C LEU A 168 -4.21 13.32 -4.40
N ILE A 169 -3.43 14.41 -4.35
CA ILE A 169 -3.45 15.39 -3.25
C ILE A 169 -4.86 15.93 -3.07
N GLY A 170 -5.48 16.47 -4.12
CA GLY A 170 -6.85 16.99 -4.05
C GLY A 170 -7.88 15.96 -3.57
N ALA A 171 -7.73 14.69 -3.97
CA ALA A 171 -8.61 13.61 -3.50
C ALA A 171 -8.47 13.36 -1.98
N TYR A 172 -7.26 13.48 -1.44
CA TYR A 172 -6.93 13.30 -0.03
C TYR A 172 -7.22 14.53 0.84
N GLY A 173 -7.29 15.73 0.27
CA GLY A 173 -7.71 16.95 0.97
C GLY A 173 -9.05 16.78 1.71
N ARG A 174 -9.99 16.03 1.12
CA ARG A 174 -11.28 15.71 1.76
C ARG A 174 -11.14 14.96 3.09
N TYR A 175 -10.17 14.05 3.18
CA TYR A 175 -9.87 13.34 4.43
C TYR A 175 -9.17 14.25 5.43
N ALA A 176 -8.23 15.07 4.96
CA ALA A 176 -7.47 15.99 5.80
C ALA A 176 -8.32 17.14 6.38
N GLU A 177 -9.34 17.59 5.65
CA GLU A 177 -10.23 18.69 6.06
C GLU A 177 -11.46 18.18 6.83
N GLY A 178 -11.67 16.85 6.86
CA GLY A 178 -12.84 16.22 7.47
C GLY A 178 -14.13 16.44 6.66
N THR A 179 -14.03 16.69 5.35
CA THR A 179 -15.17 16.84 4.42
C THR A 179 -15.48 15.54 3.67
N ALA A 180 -14.69 14.47 3.89
CA ALA A 180 -14.93 13.14 3.36
C ALA A 180 -16.23 12.56 3.92
N LYS A 181 -17.19 12.24 3.05
CA LYS A 181 -18.45 11.57 3.40
C LYS A 181 -18.31 10.05 3.61
N SER A 182 -17.24 9.57 4.25
CA SER A 182 -17.12 8.14 4.57
C SER A 182 -17.04 7.92 6.07
N LYS A 183 -18.03 7.18 6.60
CA LYS A 183 -17.94 6.51 7.89
C LYS A 183 -16.86 5.45 7.79
N ILE A 184 -15.63 5.78 8.18
CA ILE A 184 -14.64 4.76 8.50
C ILE A 184 -14.97 4.38 9.94
N GLY A 185 -15.80 3.34 10.08
CA GLY A 185 -16.11 2.68 11.35
C GLY A 185 -15.39 1.35 11.43
#